data_AF-R8DFN1-F1
#
_entry.id   AF-R8DFN1-F1
#
_cell.length_a   1.000
_cell.length_b   1.000
_cell.length_c   1.000
_cell.angle_alpha   90.00
_cell.angle_beta   90.00
_cell.angle_gamma   90.00
#
_symmetry.space_group_name_H-M   'P 1'
#
loop_
_entity.id
_entity.type
_entity.pdbx_description
1 polymer ?
#
loop_
_entity_poly.entity_id
_entity_poly.type
_entity_poly.pdbx_seq_one_letter_code
_entity_poly.pdbx_strand_id
1 'polypeptide(L)' 'MKKGNNPKGWQVHHDLPLDDGGTNTFENLTLIQNHPYHKVITNTQRTLTKGLQPGDSVDISWPIPKHNIYPKGE' A
#
# COMPACT_ATOMS: atom_id res chain seq x y z
N MET A 1 11.83 -2.20 17.84
CA MET A 1 11.53 -0.75 17.73
C MET A 1 11.16 -0.20 19.11
N LYS A 2 12.06 0.53 19.80
CA LYS A 2 11.83 0.97 21.21
C LYS A 2 10.92 2.20 21.37
N LYS A 3 10.68 2.95 20.28
CA LYS A 3 9.90 4.20 20.27
C LYS A 3 8.57 4.10 19.48
N GLY A 4 8.20 2.92 19.01
CA GLY A 4 7.00 2.73 18.18
C GLY A 4 7.09 3.26 16.73
N ASN A 5 8.24 3.83 16.33
CA ASN A 5 8.44 4.32 14.96
C ASN A 5 8.81 3.18 14.01
N ASN A 6 8.35 3.27 12.76
CA ASN A 6 8.78 2.42 11.66
C ASN A 6 10.31 2.51 11.43
N PRO A 7 10.95 1.47 10.85
CA PRO A 7 12.34 1.55 10.43
C PRO A 7 12.56 2.69 9.43
N LYS A 8 13.74 3.32 9.46
CA LYS A 8 14.07 4.43 8.54
C LYS A 8 13.99 3.93 7.09
N GLY A 9 13.22 4.62 6.25
CA GLY A 9 13.02 4.27 4.84
C GLY A 9 11.90 3.26 4.58
N TRP A 10 11.11 2.91 5.59
CA TRP A 10 10.00 1.98 5.49
C TRP A 10 8.68 2.59 5.97
N GLN A 11 7.57 2.15 5.39
CA GLN A 11 6.21 2.53 5.76
C GLN A 11 5.30 1.30 5.80
N VAL A 12 4.21 1.40 6.56
CA VAL A 12 3.11 0.43 6.51
C VAL A 12 2.19 0.84 5.36
N HIS A 13 1.78 -0.11 4.54
CA HIS A 13 0.87 0.08 3.42
C HIS A 13 -0.30 -0.90 3.51
N HIS A 14 -1.47 -0.46 3.07
CA HIS A 14 -2.65 -1.32 2.93
C HIS A 14 -2.55 -2.12 1.63
N ASP A 15 -2.62 -3.46 1.71
CA ASP A 15 -2.54 -4.31 0.52
C ASP A 15 -3.77 -4.09 -0.39
N LEU A 16 -4.98 -4.24 0.16
CA LEU A 16 -6.21 -3.74 -0.43
C LEU A 16 -6.47 -2.31 0.07
N PRO A 17 -6.65 -1.30 -0.82
CA PRO A 17 -6.86 0.08 -0.41
C PRO A 17 -8.21 0.26 0.31
N LEU A 18 -8.27 1.24 1.21
CA LEU A 18 -9.48 1.55 1.97
C LEU A 18 -10.68 1.92 1.06
N ASP A 19 -10.40 2.56 -0.07
CA ASP A 19 -11.42 2.94 -1.07
C ASP A 19 -12.10 1.74 -1.72
N ASP A 20 -11.50 0.54 -1.64
CA ASP A 20 -12.02 -0.72 -2.19
C ASP A 20 -12.31 -1.76 -1.09
N GLY A 21 -12.58 -1.28 0.14
CA GLY A 21 -12.97 -2.14 1.26
C GLY A 21 -11.81 -2.74 2.07
N GLY A 22 -10.57 -2.25 1.87
CA GLY A 22 -9.44 -2.55 2.73
C GLY A 22 -9.71 -2.23 4.21
N THR A 23 -9.06 -2.96 5.11
CA THR A 23 -9.20 -2.78 6.56
C THR A 23 -7.86 -2.55 7.24
N ASN A 24 -7.89 -2.24 8.55
CA ASN A 24 -6.68 -2.08 9.37
C ASN A 24 -6.25 -3.41 10.04
N THR A 25 -6.75 -4.57 9.59
CA THR A 25 -6.30 -5.85 10.12
C THR A 25 -4.88 -6.16 9.65
N PHE A 26 -4.10 -6.91 10.42
CA PHE A 26 -2.70 -7.19 10.09
C PHE A 26 -2.54 -7.93 8.76
N GLU A 27 -3.55 -8.69 8.34
CA GLU A 27 -3.58 -9.43 7.09
C GLU A 27 -3.69 -8.52 5.86
N ASN A 28 -4.12 -7.26 6.05
CA ASN A 28 -4.22 -6.26 5.00
C ASN A 28 -3.09 -5.21 5.09
N LEU A 29 -2.10 -5.41 5.96
CA LEU A 29 -1.03 -4.43 6.18
C LEU A 29 0.34 -5.06 5.88
N THR A 30 1.12 -4.39 5.04
CA THR A 30 2.47 -4.80 4.70
C THR A 30 3.49 -3.73 5.06
N LEU A 31 4.68 -4.13 5.50
CA LEU A 31 5.81 -3.20 5.67
C LEU A 31 6.60 -3.13 4.36
N ILE A 32 6.69 -1.93 3.78
CA ILE A 32 7.23 -1.69 2.44
C ILE A 32 8.32 -0.62 2.44
N GLN A 33 9.36 -0.77 1.60
CA GLN A 33 10.35 0.29 1.43
C GLN A 33 9.74 1.47 0.67
N ASN A 34 10.05 2.67 1.15
CA ASN A 34 9.52 3.91 0.58
C ASN A 34 9.88 4.06 -0.91
N HIS A 35 11.11 3.68 -1.28
CA HIS A 35 11.59 3.75 -2.65
C HIS A 35 12.30 2.43 -3.04
N PRO A 36 12.02 1.87 -4.23
CA PRO A 36 11.05 2.36 -5.22
C PRO A 36 9.61 1.91 -4.94
N TYR A 37 9.40 0.91 -4.10
CA TYR A 37 8.17 0.11 -4.10
C TYR A 37 6.92 0.88 -3.67
N HIS A 38 6.94 1.51 -2.49
CA HIS A 38 5.77 2.27 -2.03
C HIS A 38 5.40 3.40 -3.02
N LYS A 39 6.42 4.13 -3.50
CA LYS A 39 6.23 5.19 -4.50
C LYS A 39 5.56 4.69 -5.79
N VAL A 40 5.96 3.52 -6.30
CA VAL A 40 5.36 2.95 -7.51
C VAL A 40 3.88 2.62 -7.28
N ILE A 41 3.54 1.97 -6.16
CA ILE A 41 2.16 1.59 -5.87
C ILE A 41 1.26 2.81 -5.72
N THR A 42 1.67 3.80 -4.90
CA THR A 42 0.90 5.04 -4.72
C THR A 42 0.71 5.81 -6.02
N ASN A 43 1.73 5.86 -6.88
CA ASN A 43 1.62 6.54 -8.17
C ASN A 43 0.68 5.79 -9.12
N THR A 44 0.70 4.47 -9.13
CA THR A 44 -0.24 3.65 -9.91
C THR A 44 -1.67 3.87 -9.42
N GLN A 45 -1.91 3.80 -8.11
CA GLN A 45 -3.22 4.06 -7.51
C GLN A 45 -3.74 5.44 -7.94
N ARG A 46 -2.94 6.49 -7.75
CA ARG A 46 -3.28 7.85 -8.18
C ARG A 46 -3.55 7.95 -9.68
N THR A 47 -2.77 7.26 -10.51
CA THR A 47 -2.93 7.32 -11.98
C THR A 47 -4.24 6.69 -12.43
N LEU A 48 -4.66 5.60 -11.78
CA LEU A 48 -5.89 4.88 -12.08
C LEU A 48 -7.13 5.63 -11.58
N THR A 49 -7.02 6.41 -10.49
CA THR A 49 -8.18 7.10 -9.87
C THR A 49 -8.29 8.59 -10.16
N LYS A 50 -7.27 9.26 -10.72
CA LYS A 50 -7.21 10.74 -10.87
C LYS A 50 -8.39 11.42 -11.58
N GLY A 51 -9.22 10.68 -12.31
CA GLY A 51 -10.36 11.22 -13.06
C GLY A 51 -11.72 11.03 -12.37
N LEU A 52 -11.79 10.23 -11.31
CA LEU A 52 -13.05 9.86 -10.68
C LEU A 52 -13.63 11.03 -9.89
N GLN A 53 -14.92 11.29 -10.08
CA GLN A 53 -15.72 12.25 -9.32
C GLN A 53 -16.52 11.54 -8.21
N PRO A 54 -17.02 12.28 -7.20
CA PRO A 54 -17.91 11.70 -6.21
C PRO A 54 -19.14 11.04 -6.86
N GLY A 55 -19.34 9.75 -6.62
CA GLY A 55 -20.42 8.95 -7.20
C GLY A 55 -20.00 8.11 -8.42
N ASP A 56 -18.81 8.35 -8.99
CA ASP A 56 -18.27 7.49 -10.04
C ASP A 56 -17.86 6.13 -9.48
N SER A 57 -17.86 5.12 -10.33
CA SER A 57 -17.37 3.77 -10.01
C SER A 57 -16.63 3.21 -11.21
N VAL A 58 -15.56 2.46 -10.94
CA VAL A 58 -14.74 1.83 -11.96
C VAL A 58 -14.15 0.54 -11.40
N ASP A 59 -14.09 -0.49 -12.24
CA ASP A 59 -13.41 -1.73 -11.89
C ASP A 59 -11.91 -1.58 -12.14
N ILE A 60 -11.11 -1.68 -11.07
CA ILE A 60 -9.65 -1.55 -11.13
C ILE A 60 -8.99 -2.85 -10.67
N SER A 61 -8.04 -3.34 -11.45
CA SER A 61 -7.11 -4.37 -10.99
C SER A 61 -5.97 -3.73 -10.20
N TRP A 62 -6.11 -3.68 -8.87
CA TRP A 62 -5.08 -3.09 -8.01
C TRP A 62 -3.74 -3.85 -8.07
N PRO A 63 -2.60 -3.14 -8.00
CA PRO A 63 -1.30 -3.77 -7.81
C PRO A 63 -1.12 -4.22 -6.36
N ILE A 64 -1.75 -5.35 -5.99
CA ILE A 64 -1.67 -5.92 -4.64
C ILE A 64 -0.28 -6.53 -4.40
N PRO A 65 0.47 -6.08 -3.38
CA PRO A 65 1.72 -6.73 -2.97
C PRO A 65 1.46 -8.19 -2.55
N LYS A 66 2.05 -9.16 -3.24
CA LYS A 66 1.81 -10.59 -2.93
C LYS A 66 2.67 -11.11 -1.76
N HIS A 67 3.72 -10.39 -1.39
CA HIS A 67 4.72 -10.85 -0.45
C HIS A 67 5.17 -9.71 0.46
N ASN A 68 5.55 -10.05 1.71
CA ASN A 68 6.36 -9.16 2.53
C ASN A 68 7.59 -8.76 1.73
N ILE A 69 7.65 -7.48 1.34
CA ILE A 69 8.80 -6.90 0.62
C ILE A 69 9.94 -6.57 1.61
N TYR A 70 9.84 -7.12 2.83
CA TYR A 70 10.87 -7.14 3.83
C TYR A 70 11.93 -8.18 3.45
N PRO A 71 13.23 -7.84 3.42
CA PRO A 71 14.26 -8.86 3.26
C PRO A 71 14.07 -9.89 4.37
N LYS A 72 14.06 -11.18 4.02
CA LYS A 72 14.22 -12.24 5.04
C LYS A 72 15.49 -11.86 5.81
N GLY A 73 15.35 -11.59 7.09
CA GLY A 73 16.51 -11.43 7.96
C GLY A 73 17.39 -12.68 7.78
N GLU A 74 18.69 -12.46 7.65
CA GLU A 74 19.69 -13.52 7.74
C GLU A 74 19.51 -14.34 9.02
#